data_AF-A0A6P7SGY2-F1
#
_entry.id   AF-A0A6P7SGY2-F1
#
_cell.length_a   1.000
_cell.length_b   1.000
_cell.length_c   1.000
_cell.angle_alpha   90.00
_cell.angle_beta   90.00
_cell.angle_gamma   90.00
#
_symmetry.space_group_name_H-M   'P 1'
#
loop_
_entity.id
_entity.type
_entity.pdbx_description
1 polymer ?
#
loop_
_entity_poly.entity_id
_entity_poly.type
_entity_poly.pdbx_seq_one_letter_code
_entity_poly.pdbx_strand_id
1 'polypeptide(L)'
;MSSITTKEVFGYAKDGTTVERITLKNASRSAEVEILTFGAIISKIIVPDKNGDMKDIVLGFENVKGYEDQDLYIGGIIGRVANRIANGQFTIDGTTYKLDVNSDPNTLHGGFNCFDKVHWKPSIDGSKVSLTYVSPCGQSGFPGELTITVTYELTDDNCLKVDYMATTTKATPINLTNHAYFNLGGHGIGNLSKHWLIVPANHYLPVDKNCLVTGEIRPVDGTPMDLTKKVLLSEKFKELPDGYDHTYCFGNLEKKLIALVWHEETERSLKVWSTQPGVHAYTGYFLNGPVGKDGAVYKKYSGLCLETQHYPNSVNEPKFPNTVLYPGETFRQTTWFQFGVLNEVQYNSLISQI
;
A
#
# COMPACT_ATOMS: atom_id res chain seq x y z
N MET A 1 13.60 9.82 25.50
CA MET A 1 13.56 10.99 24.58
C MET A 1 12.14 11.11 24.04
N SER A 2 11.72 12.24 23.46
CA SER A 2 10.43 12.32 22.76
C SER A 2 10.58 11.87 21.31
N SER A 3 9.47 11.49 20.68
CA SER A 3 9.36 11.43 19.23
C SER A 3 9.82 12.77 18.62
N ILE A 4 10.42 12.70 17.44
CA ILE A 4 10.81 13.88 16.66
C ILE A 4 10.01 13.86 15.37
N THR A 5 9.43 15.03 15.07
CA THR A 5 8.83 15.32 13.77
C THR A 5 9.54 16.55 13.20
N THR A 6 10.27 16.39 12.10
CA THR A 6 10.91 17.50 11.38
C THR A 6 10.28 17.68 10.02
N LYS A 7 10.31 18.91 9.50
CA LYS A 7 9.77 19.27 8.19
C LYS A 7 10.79 20.08 7.41
N GLU A 8 11.07 19.64 6.19
CA GLU A 8 12.09 20.22 5.32
C GLU A 8 11.59 20.29 3.88
N VAL A 9 12.16 21.17 3.07
CA VAL A 9 11.89 21.19 1.63
C VAL A 9 12.59 19.97 1.00
N PHE A 10 11.82 19.14 0.30
CA PHE A 10 12.34 18.03 -0.49
C PHE A 10 12.64 18.45 -1.93
N GLY A 11 11.84 19.37 -2.47
CA GLY A 11 12.01 19.93 -3.80
C GLY A 11 10.78 20.69 -4.26
N TYR A 12 10.68 20.87 -5.57
CA TYR A 12 9.57 21.55 -6.23
C TYR A 12 9.00 20.65 -7.32
N ALA A 13 7.67 20.55 -7.39
CA ALA A 13 6.96 19.88 -8.46
C ALA A 13 6.98 20.71 -9.75
N LYS A 14 6.58 20.11 -10.88
CA LYS A 14 6.55 20.78 -12.19
C LYS A 14 5.67 22.02 -12.22
N ASP A 15 4.60 22.04 -11.42
CA ASP A 15 3.69 23.18 -11.28
C ASP A 15 4.24 24.30 -10.37
N GLY A 16 5.44 24.13 -9.82
CA GLY A 16 6.09 25.06 -8.90
C GLY A 16 5.72 24.86 -7.43
N THR A 17 4.81 23.94 -7.11
CA THR A 17 4.41 23.65 -5.73
C THR A 17 5.59 23.07 -4.95
N THR A 18 5.80 23.59 -3.73
CA THR A 18 6.84 23.07 -2.84
C THR A 18 6.40 21.69 -2.30
N VAL A 19 7.28 20.70 -2.47
CA VAL A 19 7.13 19.39 -1.85
C VAL A 19 7.96 19.37 -0.57
N GLU A 20 7.29 19.14 0.55
CA GLU A 20 7.93 19.03 1.86
C GLU A 20 8.11 17.55 2.20
N ARG A 21 9.23 17.24 2.85
CA ARG A 21 9.48 15.96 3.52
C ARG A 21 9.27 16.15 5.01
N ILE A 22 8.47 15.26 5.58
CA ILE A 22 8.18 15.20 7.01
C ILE A 22 8.77 13.90 7.54
N THR A 23 9.72 14.01 8.47
CA THR A 23 10.43 12.86 9.05
C THR A 23 9.90 12.59 10.45
N LEU A 24 9.41 11.36 10.66
CA LEU A 24 8.99 10.82 11.94
C LEU A 24 10.09 9.91 12.49
N LYS A 25 10.56 10.19 13.71
CA LYS A 25 11.46 9.30 14.47
C LYS A 25 10.82 8.99 15.81
N ASN A 26 10.71 7.72 16.17
CA ASN A 26 10.18 7.34 17.47
C ASN A 26 11.14 7.70 18.61
N ALA A 27 10.66 7.63 19.86
CA ALA A 27 11.40 8.06 21.05
C ALA A 27 12.68 7.26 21.27
N SER A 28 12.64 5.96 20.97
CA SER A 28 13.77 5.03 21.06
C SER A 28 14.80 5.19 19.93
N ARG A 29 14.46 5.95 18.87
CA ARG A 29 15.26 6.08 17.63
C ARG A 29 15.51 4.76 16.90
N SER A 30 14.69 3.75 17.17
CA SER A 30 14.78 2.44 16.53
C SER A 30 14.01 2.36 15.21
N ALA A 31 13.26 3.40 14.84
CA ALA A 31 12.66 3.52 13.52
C ALA A 31 12.56 4.97 13.06
N GLU A 32 12.64 5.16 11.75
CA GLU A 32 12.47 6.45 11.08
C GLU A 32 11.64 6.28 9.81
N VAL A 33 10.69 7.20 9.58
CA VAL A 33 9.82 7.20 8.40
C VAL A 33 9.81 8.60 7.79
N GLU A 34 9.95 8.70 6.47
CA GLU A 34 9.85 9.96 5.74
C GLU A 34 8.59 9.98 4.86
N ILE A 35 7.73 10.97 5.07
CA ILE A 35 6.50 11.19 4.31
C ILE A 35 6.62 12.46 3.47
N LEU A 36 6.24 12.40 2.20
CA LEU A 36 6.19 13.57 1.31
C LEU A 36 4.80 14.18 1.28
N THR A 37 4.70 15.50 1.15
CA THR A 37 3.40 16.18 0.92
C THR A 37 2.85 15.94 -0.48
N PHE A 38 3.69 15.52 -1.43
CA PHE A 38 3.27 15.01 -2.72
C PHE A 38 2.82 13.55 -2.58
N GLY A 39 1.61 13.24 -3.01
CA GLY A 39 1.01 11.91 -2.98
C GLY A 39 0.81 11.29 -1.58
N ALA A 40 1.07 12.06 -0.51
CA ALA A 40 1.20 11.55 0.85
C ALA A 40 2.16 10.34 0.92
N ILE A 41 3.23 10.37 0.13
CA ILE A 41 4.09 9.22 -0.19
C ILE A 41 4.95 8.83 1.01
N ILE A 42 5.01 7.53 1.31
CA ILE A 42 6.08 6.97 2.14
C ILE A 42 7.34 6.84 1.28
N SER A 43 8.30 7.74 1.52
CA SER A 43 9.55 7.82 0.75
C SER A 43 10.71 7.04 1.36
N LYS A 44 10.67 6.82 2.68
CA LYS A 44 11.72 6.11 3.42
C LYS A 44 11.15 5.41 4.66
N ILE A 45 11.66 4.23 4.97
CA ILE A 45 11.44 3.53 6.24
C ILE A 45 12.77 2.92 6.67
N ILE A 46 13.42 3.48 7.68
CA ILE A 46 14.70 3.01 8.19
C ILE A 46 14.48 2.21 9.48
N VAL A 47 14.92 0.95 9.49
CA VAL A 47 14.79 0.03 10.63
C VAL A 47 16.04 -0.85 10.81
N PRO A 48 16.35 -1.31 12.04
CA PRO A 48 17.54 -2.09 12.31
C PRO A 48 17.39 -3.53 11.82
N ASP A 49 18.50 -4.18 11.52
CA ASP A 49 18.60 -5.64 11.52
C ASP A 49 19.10 -6.18 12.87
N LYS A 50 19.39 -7.48 12.93
CA LYS A 50 19.91 -8.16 14.12
C LYS A 50 21.20 -7.57 14.70
N ASN A 51 22.01 -6.88 13.90
CA ASN A 51 23.24 -6.26 14.35
C ASN A 51 23.02 -4.79 14.76
N GLY A 52 21.81 -4.26 14.59
CA GLY A 52 21.49 -2.85 14.78
C GLY A 52 21.76 -1.98 13.55
N ASP A 53 22.11 -2.57 12.39
CA ASP A 53 22.39 -1.79 11.20
C ASP A 53 21.07 -1.25 10.61
N MET A 54 20.96 0.07 10.60
CA MET A 54 19.81 0.81 10.13
C MET A 54 19.81 0.88 8.61
N LYS A 55 18.79 0.32 7.95
CA LYS A 55 18.63 0.44 6.49
C LYS A 55 17.22 0.83 6.10
N ASP A 56 17.15 1.58 5.01
CA ASP A 56 15.91 1.90 4.34
C ASP A 56 15.36 0.68 3.57
N ILE A 57 14.15 0.27 3.92
CA ILE A 57 13.50 -0.95 3.44
C ILE A 57 12.36 -0.70 2.46
N VAL A 58 12.17 0.52 1.96
CA VAL A 58 11.16 0.80 0.92
C VAL A 58 11.78 1.37 -0.34
N LEU A 59 11.27 0.98 -1.51
CA LEU A 59 11.67 1.60 -2.77
C LEU A 59 11.23 3.07 -2.80
N GLY A 60 11.95 3.91 -3.55
CA GLY A 60 11.63 5.32 -3.68
C GLY A 60 12.60 6.06 -4.58
N PHE A 61 12.43 7.38 -4.69
CA PHE A 61 13.23 8.22 -5.57
C PHE A 61 13.99 9.29 -4.81
N GLU A 62 15.11 9.71 -5.38
CA GLU A 62 15.97 10.75 -4.80
C GLU A 62 15.31 12.13 -4.80
N ASN A 63 14.39 12.39 -5.74
CA ASN A 63 13.82 13.72 -5.96
C ASN A 63 12.37 13.66 -6.44
N VAL A 64 11.68 14.81 -6.38
CA VAL A 64 10.27 14.98 -6.78
C VAL A 64 10.01 14.49 -8.20
N LYS A 65 10.90 14.78 -9.15
CA LYS A 65 10.75 14.39 -10.56
C LYS A 65 10.61 12.87 -10.72
N GLY A 66 11.35 12.08 -9.94
CA GLY A 66 11.20 10.62 -9.95
C GLY A 66 9.80 10.15 -9.56
N TYR A 67 9.18 10.81 -8.57
CA TYR A 67 7.81 10.52 -8.15
C TYR A 67 6.74 11.04 -9.13
N GLU A 68 7.01 12.15 -9.83
CA GLU A 68 6.10 12.69 -10.85
C GLU A 68 6.08 11.83 -12.13
N ASP A 69 7.24 11.36 -12.58
CA ASP A 69 7.40 10.70 -13.89
C ASP A 69 7.06 9.20 -13.90
N GLN A 70 7.06 8.55 -12.73
CA GLN A 70 6.76 7.12 -12.61
C GLN A 70 5.25 6.81 -12.74
N ASP A 71 4.91 5.61 -13.18
CA ASP A 71 3.54 5.07 -13.30
C ASP A 71 3.35 3.78 -12.48
N LEU A 72 4.24 3.56 -11.51
CA LEU A 72 4.37 2.38 -10.63
C LEU A 72 3.79 2.62 -9.22
N TYR A 73 3.26 3.82 -8.96
CA TYR A 73 2.63 4.27 -7.71
C TYR A 73 3.51 4.18 -6.45
N ILE A 74 4.84 4.14 -6.59
CA ILE A 74 5.77 3.80 -5.51
C ILE A 74 5.57 4.67 -4.26
N GLY A 75 5.09 4.03 -3.18
CA GLY A 75 4.92 4.63 -1.85
C GLY A 75 3.69 5.52 -1.67
N GLY A 76 2.94 5.80 -2.74
CA GLY A 76 1.85 6.76 -2.75
C GLY A 76 0.56 6.25 -2.11
N ILE A 77 -0.29 7.21 -1.70
CA ILE A 77 -1.69 6.93 -1.37
C ILE A 77 -2.49 6.75 -2.64
N ILE A 78 -3.23 5.66 -2.71
CA ILE A 78 -4.03 5.29 -3.88
C ILE A 78 -5.48 5.64 -3.62
N GLY A 79 -6.12 6.26 -4.61
CA GLY A 79 -7.54 6.57 -4.60
C GLY A 79 -7.97 7.35 -5.84
N ARG A 80 -9.26 7.61 -6.05
CA ARG A 80 -10.37 7.39 -5.11
C ARG A 80 -10.71 5.92 -4.83
N VAL A 81 -10.49 5.05 -5.82
CA VAL A 81 -10.69 3.61 -5.70
C VAL A 81 -9.41 2.89 -6.12
N ALA A 82 -8.78 2.22 -5.16
CA ALA A 82 -7.63 1.36 -5.38
C ALA A 82 -7.98 0.13 -6.23
N ASN A 83 -6.98 -0.33 -6.99
CA ASN A 83 -7.07 -1.42 -7.95
C ASN A 83 -8.08 -1.14 -9.10
N ARG A 84 -8.61 -2.18 -9.74
CA ARG A 84 -9.34 -2.06 -11.01
C ARG A 84 -10.86 -1.91 -10.83
N ILE A 85 -11.47 -1.08 -11.68
CA ILE A 85 -12.92 -1.03 -11.93
C ILE A 85 -13.16 -1.46 -13.38
N ALA A 86 -14.00 -2.49 -13.54
CA ALA A 86 -14.30 -3.08 -14.84
C ALA A 86 -14.86 -2.04 -15.82
N ASN A 87 -14.34 -2.03 -17.05
CA ASN A 87 -14.79 -1.18 -18.16
C ASN A 87 -14.75 0.34 -17.87
N GLY A 88 -14.04 0.76 -16.82
CA GLY A 88 -14.00 2.14 -16.36
C GLY A 88 -15.38 2.75 -16.09
N GLN A 89 -16.30 1.98 -15.52
CA GLN A 89 -17.62 2.48 -15.16
C GLN A 89 -18.25 1.72 -14.00
N PHE A 90 -19.22 2.35 -13.35
CA PHE A 90 -20.05 1.73 -12.31
C PHE A 90 -21.42 2.40 -12.24
N THR A 91 -22.35 1.80 -11.51
CA THR A 91 -23.70 2.34 -11.30
C THR A 91 -24.02 2.47 -9.82
N ILE A 92 -24.48 3.66 -9.41
CA ILE A 92 -25.02 3.92 -8.06
C ILE A 92 -26.39 4.57 -8.23
N ASP A 93 -27.39 4.06 -7.52
CA ASP A 93 -28.77 4.57 -7.52
C ASP A 93 -29.34 4.76 -8.94
N GLY A 94 -29.07 3.79 -9.82
CA GLY A 94 -29.54 3.80 -11.22
C GLY A 94 -28.78 4.77 -12.14
N THR A 95 -27.81 5.53 -11.64
CA THR A 95 -26.96 6.42 -12.45
C THR A 95 -25.63 5.75 -12.76
N THR A 96 -25.31 5.61 -14.04
CA THR A 96 -24.01 5.11 -14.50
C THR A 96 -23.00 6.25 -14.63
N TYR A 97 -21.83 6.07 -14.02
CA TYR A 97 -20.69 6.97 -14.09
C TYR A 97 -19.60 6.34 -14.93
N LYS A 98 -19.01 7.14 -15.83
CA LYS A 98 -17.84 6.76 -16.63
C LYS A 98 -16.59 7.39 -16.03
N LEU A 99 -15.52 6.62 -16.00
CA LEU A 99 -14.24 6.96 -15.44
C LEU A 99 -13.17 7.00 -16.53
N ASP A 100 -12.01 7.54 -16.16
CA ASP A 100 -10.81 7.46 -16.99
C ASP A 100 -10.39 6.00 -17.19
N VAL A 101 -10.15 5.59 -18.44
CA VAL A 101 -9.62 4.26 -18.78
C VAL A 101 -8.11 4.37 -18.96
N ASN A 102 -7.37 4.23 -17.86
CA ASN A 102 -5.90 4.29 -17.82
C ASN A 102 -5.24 2.89 -17.85
N SER A 103 -6.02 1.82 -17.83
CA SER A 103 -5.55 0.43 -17.95
C SER A 103 -6.53 -0.38 -18.79
N ASP A 104 -6.54 -0.13 -20.09
CA ASP A 104 -7.56 -0.60 -21.03
C ASP A 104 -7.92 -2.09 -20.86
N PRO A 105 -9.23 -2.45 -20.76
CA PRO A 105 -10.42 -1.59 -20.85
C PRO A 105 -10.86 -0.98 -19.49
N ASN A 106 -10.06 -1.10 -18.44
CA ASN A 106 -10.42 -0.80 -17.06
C ASN A 106 -9.89 0.57 -16.57
N THR A 107 -10.47 1.05 -15.48
CA THR A 107 -9.84 2.09 -14.64
C THR A 107 -8.98 1.40 -13.59
N LEU A 108 -7.74 1.81 -13.43
CA LEU A 108 -6.81 1.35 -12.41
C LEU A 108 -6.46 2.50 -11.46
N HIS A 109 -6.47 2.22 -10.15
CA HIS A 109 -5.96 3.13 -9.12
C HIS A 109 -6.55 4.55 -9.20
N GLY A 110 -7.85 4.68 -9.45
CA GLY A 110 -8.53 5.98 -9.48
C GLY A 110 -8.30 6.83 -10.74
N GLY A 111 -7.70 6.28 -11.81
CA GLY A 111 -7.58 6.93 -13.12
C GLY A 111 -6.28 7.73 -13.29
N PHE A 112 -6.25 8.65 -14.26
CA PHE A 112 -5.03 9.41 -14.59
C PHE A 112 -4.58 10.35 -13.47
N ASN A 113 -5.52 10.82 -12.65
CA ASN A 113 -5.27 11.72 -11.53
C ASN A 113 -5.44 11.00 -10.19
N CYS A 114 -4.73 9.88 -10.02
CA CYS A 114 -4.67 9.15 -8.75
C CYS A 114 -4.13 10.04 -7.62
N PHE A 115 -4.49 9.69 -6.39
CA PHE A 115 -4.12 10.41 -5.18
C PHE A 115 -2.60 10.41 -4.86
N ASP A 116 -1.80 9.59 -5.54
CA ASP A 116 -0.33 9.64 -5.44
C ASP A 116 0.28 10.80 -6.24
N LYS A 117 -0.51 11.42 -7.12
CA LYS A 117 -0.10 12.52 -8.01
C LYS A 117 -0.60 13.90 -7.59
N VAL A 118 -1.20 14.02 -6.40
CA VAL A 118 -1.74 15.29 -5.91
C VAL A 118 -0.96 15.84 -4.72
N HIS A 119 -1.05 17.15 -4.50
CA HIS A 119 -0.47 17.79 -3.33
C HIS A 119 -1.44 17.72 -2.15
N TRP A 120 -0.95 17.22 -1.03
CA TRP A 120 -1.70 17.11 0.21
C TRP A 120 -1.29 18.23 1.17
N LYS A 121 -2.28 18.75 1.91
CA LYS A 121 -2.05 19.76 2.94
C LYS A 121 -1.64 19.08 4.25
N PRO A 122 -0.41 19.30 4.77
CA PRO A 122 0.02 18.69 6.02
C PRO A 122 -0.48 19.45 7.26
N SER A 123 -0.66 18.71 8.34
CA SER A 123 -0.85 19.19 9.72
C SER A 123 -0.08 18.27 10.65
N ILE A 124 0.74 18.83 11.53
CA ILE A 124 1.59 18.08 12.46
C ILE A 124 1.08 18.30 13.87
N ASP A 125 0.82 17.21 14.60
CA ASP A 125 0.43 17.22 16.01
C ASP A 125 1.25 16.16 16.76
N GLY A 126 2.28 16.61 17.48
CA GLY A 126 3.24 15.72 18.15
C GLY A 126 3.89 14.73 17.18
N SER A 127 3.64 13.44 17.39
CA SER A 127 4.14 12.32 16.55
C SER A 127 3.22 11.97 15.37
N LYS A 128 2.12 12.71 15.19
CA LYS A 128 1.13 12.45 14.13
C LYS A 128 1.27 13.46 13.01
N VAL A 129 1.23 12.95 11.78
CA VAL A 129 1.22 13.76 10.56
C VAL A 129 -0.07 13.45 9.82
N SER A 130 -0.98 14.41 9.81
CA SER A 130 -2.21 14.33 9.02
C SER A 130 -2.02 15.05 7.70
N LEU A 131 -2.34 14.40 6.60
CA LEU A 131 -2.34 14.95 5.25
C LEU A 131 -3.77 14.95 4.74
N THR A 132 -4.26 16.13 4.34
CA THR A 132 -5.63 16.30 3.84
C THR A 132 -5.63 16.68 2.35
N TYR A 133 -6.51 16.05 1.59
CA TYR A 133 -6.79 16.39 0.20
C TYR A 133 -8.30 16.46 -0.02
N VAL A 134 -8.74 17.43 -0.83
CA VAL A 134 -10.14 17.58 -1.24
C VAL A 134 -10.19 17.23 -2.72
N SER A 135 -10.71 16.05 -3.03
CA SER A 135 -10.93 15.59 -4.40
C SER A 135 -12.22 16.21 -4.93
N PRO A 136 -12.17 17.12 -5.92
CA PRO A 136 -13.38 17.76 -6.44
C PRO A 136 -14.32 16.75 -7.09
N CYS A 137 -15.60 17.10 -7.16
CA CYS A 137 -16.59 16.33 -7.93
C CYS A 137 -16.15 16.23 -9.40
N GLY A 138 -16.16 15.03 -9.95
CA GLY A 138 -15.78 14.74 -11.33
C GLY A 138 -14.30 14.43 -11.55
N GLN A 139 -13.44 14.47 -10.52
CA GLN A 139 -12.05 14.02 -10.65
C GLN A 139 -12.02 12.56 -11.13
N SER A 140 -11.38 12.32 -12.27
CA SER A 140 -11.35 11.02 -12.97
C SER A 140 -12.74 10.40 -13.23
N GLY A 141 -13.80 11.22 -13.28
CA GLY A 141 -15.19 10.80 -13.48
C GLY A 141 -15.97 10.43 -12.21
N PHE A 142 -15.36 10.45 -11.03
CA PHE A 142 -16.05 10.08 -9.78
C PHE A 142 -17.00 11.19 -9.29
N PRO A 143 -18.25 10.87 -8.89
CA PRO A 143 -19.21 11.86 -8.40
C PRO A 143 -18.90 12.32 -6.98
N GLY A 144 -19.34 13.53 -6.62
CA GLY A 144 -19.19 14.06 -5.26
C GLY A 144 -17.77 14.55 -4.97
N GLU A 145 -17.72 15.68 -4.28
CA GLU A 145 -16.49 16.11 -3.62
C GLU A 145 -16.21 15.15 -2.47
N LEU A 146 -14.98 14.65 -2.40
CA LEU A 146 -14.51 13.75 -1.35
C LEU A 146 -13.40 14.45 -0.57
N THR A 147 -13.61 14.67 0.72
CA THR A 147 -12.55 15.15 1.63
C THR A 147 -11.90 13.95 2.30
N ILE A 148 -10.59 13.79 2.10
CA ILE A 148 -9.80 12.68 2.63
C ILE A 148 -8.75 13.23 3.58
N THR A 149 -8.55 12.55 4.70
CA THR A 149 -7.40 12.74 5.59
C THR A 149 -6.71 11.41 5.83
N VAL A 150 -5.40 11.38 5.59
CA VAL A 150 -4.53 10.25 5.93
C VAL A 150 -3.63 10.68 7.08
N THR A 151 -3.62 9.93 8.17
CA THR A 151 -2.78 10.21 9.34
C THR A 151 -1.73 9.13 9.51
N TYR A 152 -0.47 9.54 9.50
CA TYR A 152 0.68 8.70 9.82
C TYR A 152 1.11 8.92 11.27
N GLU A 153 1.33 7.83 11.99
CA GLU A 153 1.87 7.83 13.35
C GLU A 153 2.93 6.74 13.48
N LEU A 154 4.14 7.11 13.90
CA LEU A 154 5.20 6.16 14.22
C LEU A 154 5.30 6.01 15.74
N THR A 155 5.01 4.82 16.24
CA THR A 155 5.03 4.50 17.67
C THR A 155 6.40 3.98 18.14
N ASP A 156 6.61 3.98 19.45
CA ASP A 156 7.88 3.58 20.07
C ASP A 156 8.19 2.08 19.95
N ASP A 157 7.17 1.25 19.71
CA ASP A 157 7.34 -0.16 19.40
C ASP A 157 7.64 -0.43 17.92
N ASN A 158 8.06 0.58 17.14
CA ASN A 158 8.35 0.49 15.70
C ASN A 158 7.13 0.11 14.84
N CYS A 159 5.96 0.63 15.17
CA CYS A 159 4.76 0.47 14.36
C CYS A 159 4.45 1.77 13.60
N LEU A 160 4.43 1.71 12.27
CA LEU A 160 3.85 2.76 11.46
C LEU A 160 2.36 2.49 11.30
N LYS A 161 1.54 3.29 11.98
CA LYS A 161 0.09 3.30 11.84
C LYS A 161 -0.31 4.29 10.75
N VAL A 162 -1.19 3.86 9.86
CA VAL A 162 -1.79 4.67 8.80
C VAL A 162 -3.30 4.62 8.94
N ASP A 163 -3.89 5.72 9.41
CA ASP A 163 -5.32 5.91 9.51
C ASP A 163 -5.84 6.67 8.30
N TYR A 164 -7.02 6.28 7.81
CA TYR A 164 -7.68 6.97 6.71
C TYR A 164 -9.09 7.35 7.15
N MET A 165 -9.49 8.57 6.83
CA MET A 165 -10.83 9.07 7.06
C MET A 165 -11.31 9.83 5.84
N ALA A 166 -12.57 9.63 5.43
CA ALA A 166 -13.15 10.41 4.35
C ALA A 166 -14.65 10.66 4.52
N THR A 167 -15.10 11.78 3.94
CA THR A 167 -16.53 12.18 3.84
C THR A 167 -16.81 12.69 2.43
N THR A 168 -18.06 12.57 1.99
CA THR A 168 -18.47 12.93 0.62
C THR A 168 -19.71 13.80 0.59
N THR A 169 -19.84 14.62 -0.46
CA THR A 169 -21.06 15.41 -0.74
C THR A 169 -22.08 14.67 -1.60
N LYS A 170 -21.70 13.55 -2.24
CA LYS A 170 -22.60 12.68 -3.01
C LYS A 170 -22.15 11.21 -2.92
N ALA A 171 -23.08 10.27 -3.05
CA ALA A 171 -22.75 8.85 -3.07
C ALA A 171 -21.64 8.54 -4.08
N THR A 172 -20.56 7.91 -3.64
CA THR A 172 -19.36 7.60 -4.44
C THR A 172 -18.71 6.32 -3.94
N PRO A 173 -18.09 5.49 -4.80
CA PRO A 173 -17.22 4.44 -4.30
C PRO A 173 -15.96 5.05 -3.70
N ILE A 174 -15.43 4.38 -2.67
CA ILE A 174 -14.16 4.69 -2.04
C ILE A 174 -13.42 3.39 -1.68
N ASN A 175 -12.13 3.35 -2.00
CA ASN A 175 -11.22 2.29 -1.58
C ASN A 175 -9.81 2.88 -1.55
N LEU A 176 -9.24 3.07 -0.37
CA LEU A 176 -7.94 3.73 -0.22
C LEU A 176 -6.89 2.73 0.22
N THR A 177 -5.65 2.91 -0.22
CA THR A 177 -4.52 2.11 0.28
C THR A 177 -3.22 2.88 0.16
N ASN A 178 -2.12 2.30 0.64
CA ASN A 178 -0.77 2.80 0.42
C ASN A 178 0.01 1.75 -0.39
N HIS A 179 0.72 2.22 -1.43
CA HIS A 179 1.41 1.36 -2.38
C HIS A 179 2.94 1.31 -2.15
N ALA A 180 3.36 1.23 -0.88
CA ALA A 180 4.76 1.04 -0.51
C ALA A 180 5.28 -0.32 -0.98
N TYR A 181 6.46 -0.28 -1.64
CA TYR A 181 7.19 -1.46 -2.06
C TYR A 181 8.27 -1.78 -1.03
N PHE A 182 8.09 -2.85 -0.27
CA PHE A 182 9.02 -3.26 0.78
C PHE A 182 10.09 -4.20 0.25
N ASN A 183 11.32 -4.00 0.71
CA ASN A 183 12.43 -4.94 0.62
C ASN A 183 13.22 -4.93 1.94
N LEU A 184 12.93 -5.92 2.81
CA LEU A 184 13.54 -6.02 4.15
C LEU A 184 15.07 -6.26 4.17
N GLY A 185 15.69 -6.61 3.03
CA GLY A 185 17.15 -6.61 2.90
C GLY A 185 17.73 -5.20 2.75
N GLY A 186 16.89 -4.25 2.34
CA GLY A 186 17.21 -2.88 1.96
C GLY A 186 16.73 -2.59 0.53
N HIS A 187 16.27 -1.37 0.25
CA HIS A 187 15.67 -1.05 -1.05
C HIS A 187 16.60 -1.30 -2.25
N GLY A 188 17.92 -1.22 -2.04
CA GLY A 188 18.94 -1.38 -3.09
C GLY A 188 19.50 -2.81 -3.25
N ILE A 189 19.03 -3.81 -2.49
CA ILE A 189 19.67 -5.14 -2.50
C ILE A 189 19.35 -6.00 -3.73
N GLY A 190 18.48 -5.53 -4.62
CA GLY A 190 18.07 -6.26 -5.82
C GLY A 190 16.66 -6.79 -5.68
N ASN A 191 16.49 -8.09 -5.40
CA ASN A 191 15.20 -8.77 -5.51
C ASN A 191 14.73 -9.47 -4.20
N LEU A 192 13.47 -9.92 -4.20
CA LEU A 192 12.76 -10.55 -3.08
C LEU A 192 13.06 -12.04 -2.85
N SER A 193 14.03 -12.64 -3.55
CA SER A 193 14.24 -14.11 -3.55
C SER A 193 14.51 -14.72 -2.17
N LYS A 194 15.00 -13.92 -1.23
CA LYS A 194 15.33 -14.32 0.15
C LYS A 194 14.27 -13.93 1.18
N HIS A 195 13.11 -13.47 0.73
CA HIS A 195 11.99 -13.12 1.60
C HIS A 195 11.06 -14.30 1.77
N TRP A 196 10.71 -14.52 3.03
CA TRP A 196 9.65 -15.41 3.44
C TRP A 196 8.35 -14.62 3.59
N LEU A 197 7.25 -15.18 3.10
CA LEU A 197 5.92 -14.55 3.13
C LEU A 197 4.90 -15.52 3.73
N ILE A 198 3.99 -14.97 4.55
CA ILE A 198 2.74 -15.59 4.98
C ILE A 198 1.62 -14.58 4.79
N VAL A 199 0.50 -15.05 4.24
CA VAL A 199 -0.79 -14.35 4.18
C VAL A 199 -1.85 -15.32 4.69
N PRO A 200 -2.32 -15.22 5.95
CA PRO A 200 -3.20 -16.20 6.57
C PRO A 200 -4.67 -16.03 6.13
N ALA A 201 -4.88 -16.06 4.82
CA ALA A 201 -6.17 -16.00 4.16
C ALA A 201 -6.45 -17.33 3.45
N ASN A 202 -7.64 -17.88 3.71
CA ASN A 202 -8.05 -19.16 3.11
C ASN A 202 -8.61 -19.00 1.69
N HIS A 203 -8.81 -17.76 1.22
CA HIS A 203 -9.36 -17.46 -0.10
C HIS A 203 -8.61 -16.32 -0.78
N TYR A 204 -8.63 -16.32 -2.11
CA TYR A 204 -8.13 -15.24 -2.96
C TYR A 204 -9.11 -14.94 -4.10
N LEU A 205 -8.86 -13.86 -4.83
CA LEU A 205 -9.62 -13.50 -6.03
C LEU A 205 -8.82 -13.84 -7.29
N PRO A 206 -9.24 -14.85 -8.08
CA PRO A 206 -8.67 -15.07 -9.40
C PRO A 206 -8.89 -13.88 -10.32
N VAL A 207 -7.96 -13.65 -11.23
CA VAL A 207 -8.01 -12.57 -12.21
C VAL A 207 -8.02 -13.11 -13.64
N ASP A 208 -8.52 -12.31 -14.57
CA ASP A 208 -8.43 -12.54 -16.00
C ASP A 208 -7.10 -12.02 -16.59
N LYS A 209 -6.96 -12.11 -17.91
CA LYS A 209 -5.77 -11.64 -18.64
C LYS A 209 -5.50 -10.13 -18.55
N ASN A 210 -6.48 -9.34 -18.11
CA ASN A 210 -6.37 -7.89 -17.90
C ASN A 210 -6.13 -7.56 -16.41
N CYS A 211 -5.78 -8.58 -15.60
CA CYS A 211 -5.68 -8.52 -14.15
C CYS A 211 -6.97 -8.05 -13.45
N LEU A 212 -8.14 -8.17 -14.10
CA LEU A 212 -9.44 -7.87 -13.50
C LEU A 212 -9.95 -9.11 -12.76
N VAL A 213 -10.48 -8.93 -11.56
CA VAL A 213 -11.08 -10.03 -10.79
C VAL A 213 -12.27 -10.66 -11.53
N THR A 214 -12.38 -11.99 -11.46
CA THR A 214 -13.44 -12.74 -12.14
C THR A 214 -14.80 -12.74 -11.40
N GLY A 215 -14.84 -12.22 -10.17
CA GLY A 215 -15.97 -12.33 -9.25
C GLY A 215 -15.96 -13.61 -8.40
N GLU A 216 -15.07 -14.56 -8.68
CA GLU A 216 -14.90 -15.77 -7.87
C GLU A 216 -14.11 -15.49 -6.59
N ILE A 217 -14.56 -16.04 -5.45
CA ILE A 217 -13.79 -16.09 -4.21
C ILE A 217 -13.31 -17.54 -4.05
N ARG A 218 -12.07 -17.82 -4.47
CA ARG A 218 -11.54 -19.18 -4.60
C ARG A 218 -10.73 -19.59 -3.36
N PRO A 219 -10.89 -20.82 -2.83
CA PRO A 219 -10.00 -21.34 -1.80
C PRO A 219 -8.55 -21.36 -2.26
N VAL A 220 -7.61 -21.08 -1.35
CA VAL A 220 -6.17 -21.15 -1.66
C VAL A 220 -5.62 -22.56 -1.61
N ASP A 221 -6.24 -23.46 -0.84
CA ASP A 221 -5.79 -24.84 -0.62
C ASP A 221 -5.59 -25.60 -1.94
N GLY A 222 -4.46 -26.28 -2.05
CA GLY A 222 -4.07 -27.00 -3.26
C GLY A 222 -3.70 -26.12 -4.47
N THR A 223 -3.55 -24.81 -4.30
CA THR A 223 -3.17 -23.88 -5.38
C THR A 223 -1.80 -23.23 -5.13
N PRO A 224 -1.13 -22.71 -6.18
CA PRO A 224 0.08 -21.89 -6.04
C PRO A 224 -0.11 -20.63 -5.16
N MET A 225 -1.37 -20.23 -4.98
CA MET A 225 -1.77 -19.06 -4.20
C MET A 225 -1.85 -19.35 -2.70
N ASP A 226 -1.61 -20.58 -2.25
CA ASP A 226 -1.54 -20.89 -0.82
C ASP A 226 -0.32 -20.23 -0.17
N LEU A 227 -0.60 -19.13 0.53
CA LEU A 227 0.32 -18.38 1.39
C LEU A 227 -0.05 -18.54 2.88
N THR A 228 -0.93 -19.47 3.23
CA THR A 228 -1.33 -19.68 4.64
C THR A 228 -0.18 -20.20 5.49
N LYS A 229 0.82 -20.83 4.84
CA LYS A 229 2.07 -21.29 5.43
C LYS A 229 3.24 -20.45 4.91
N LYS A 230 4.37 -20.49 5.64
CA LYS A 230 5.58 -19.79 5.19
C LYS A 230 6.03 -20.31 3.81
N VAL A 231 6.21 -19.39 2.88
CA VAL A 231 6.80 -19.69 1.56
C VAL A 231 8.04 -18.84 1.34
N LEU A 232 9.06 -19.41 0.71
CA LEU A 232 10.21 -18.66 0.21
C LEU A 232 9.88 -18.16 -1.20
N LEU A 233 9.95 -16.84 -1.41
CA LEU A 233 9.49 -16.26 -2.69
C LEU A 233 10.29 -16.77 -3.91
N SER A 234 11.58 -17.12 -3.75
CA SER A 234 12.36 -17.69 -4.86
C SER A 234 11.86 -19.05 -5.36
N GLU A 235 11.22 -19.85 -4.51
CA GLU A 235 10.60 -21.11 -4.91
C GLU A 235 9.31 -20.83 -5.68
N LYS A 236 8.51 -19.88 -5.18
CA LYS A 236 7.25 -19.47 -5.81
C LYS A 236 7.44 -18.78 -7.15
N PHE A 237 8.50 -18.01 -7.35
CA PHE A 237 8.79 -17.41 -8.66
C PHE A 237 9.13 -18.42 -9.76
N LYS A 238 9.47 -19.68 -9.41
CA LYS A 238 9.64 -20.75 -10.41
C LYS A 238 8.30 -21.31 -10.88
N GLU A 239 7.32 -21.37 -9.97
CA GLU A 239 5.95 -21.85 -10.22
C GLU A 239 5.07 -20.75 -10.84
N LEU A 240 5.26 -19.51 -10.40
CA LEU A 240 4.58 -18.29 -10.83
C LEU A 240 5.63 -17.32 -11.39
N PRO A 241 5.98 -17.43 -12.68
CA PRO A 241 6.98 -16.56 -13.31
C PRO A 241 6.61 -15.08 -13.32
N ASP A 242 5.36 -14.74 -13.04
CA ASP A 242 4.89 -13.36 -12.88
C ASP A 242 4.77 -12.95 -11.40
N GLY A 243 5.03 -13.88 -10.48
CA GLY A 243 4.88 -13.68 -9.05
C GLY A 243 3.43 -13.55 -8.61
N TYR A 244 3.20 -12.77 -7.56
CA TYR A 244 1.87 -12.46 -7.05
C TYR A 244 1.43 -11.07 -7.53
N ASP A 245 0.15 -10.96 -7.90
CA ASP A 245 -0.61 -9.75 -8.21
C ASP A 245 -2.10 -10.01 -7.87
N HIS A 246 -2.35 -10.49 -6.64
CA HIS A 246 -3.65 -11.05 -6.24
C HIS A 246 -4.14 -10.50 -4.91
N THR A 247 -5.46 -10.38 -4.79
CA THR A 247 -6.13 -10.01 -3.54
C THR A 247 -6.45 -11.25 -2.73
N TYR A 248 -6.01 -11.27 -1.48
CA TYR A 248 -6.32 -12.27 -0.47
C TYR A 248 -7.46 -11.80 0.42
N CYS A 249 -8.38 -12.70 0.72
CA CYS A 249 -9.69 -12.40 1.30
C CYS A 249 -9.76 -12.76 2.79
N PHE A 250 -10.08 -11.76 3.62
CA PHE A 250 -10.24 -11.89 5.07
C PHE A 250 -11.68 -11.66 5.56
N GLY A 251 -12.55 -11.08 4.73
CA GLY A 251 -13.91 -10.68 5.15
C GLY A 251 -13.90 -9.46 6.07
N ASN A 252 -15.00 -9.15 6.76
CA ASN A 252 -15.04 -7.98 7.63
C ASN A 252 -14.18 -8.19 8.89
N LEU A 253 -13.26 -7.26 9.16
CA LEU A 253 -12.29 -7.34 10.25
C LEU A 253 -12.38 -6.11 11.17
N GLU A 254 -12.23 -6.32 12.48
CA GLU A 254 -11.94 -5.21 13.42
C GLU A 254 -10.45 -4.85 13.36
N LYS A 255 -9.56 -5.81 13.67
CA LYS A 255 -8.11 -5.73 13.48
C LYS A 255 -7.54 -7.14 13.42
N LYS A 256 -6.88 -7.51 12.33
CA LYS A 256 -6.30 -8.86 12.17
C LYS A 256 -4.91 -8.78 11.54
N LEU A 257 -4.05 -9.74 11.88
CA LEU A 257 -2.78 -9.96 11.18
C LEU A 257 -3.11 -10.50 9.78
N ILE A 258 -2.74 -9.73 8.76
CA ILE A 258 -3.06 -10.05 7.36
C ILE A 258 -1.83 -10.49 6.57
N ALA A 259 -0.63 -10.17 7.03
CA ALA A 259 0.60 -10.65 6.41
C ALA A 259 1.78 -10.63 7.41
N LEU A 260 2.71 -11.56 7.21
CA LEU A 260 4.02 -11.58 7.85
C LEU A 260 5.09 -11.78 6.78
N VAL A 261 6.05 -10.87 6.74
CA VAL A 261 7.23 -10.94 5.87
C VAL A 261 8.47 -11.03 6.73
N TRP A 262 9.41 -11.89 6.35
CA TRP A 262 10.67 -12.05 7.06
C TRP A 262 11.82 -12.21 6.08
N HIS A 263 12.96 -11.59 6.38
CA HIS A 263 14.18 -11.72 5.59
C HIS A 263 15.27 -12.30 6.46
N GLU A 264 15.55 -13.59 6.25
CA GLU A 264 16.35 -14.44 7.13
C GLU A 264 17.77 -13.89 7.38
N GLU A 265 18.43 -13.34 6.36
CA GLU A 265 19.82 -12.89 6.50
C GLU A 265 19.95 -11.68 7.46
N THR A 266 18.98 -10.76 7.39
CA THR A 266 18.94 -9.56 8.25
C THR A 266 18.10 -9.77 9.50
N GLU A 267 17.30 -10.84 9.55
CA GLU A 267 16.27 -11.09 10.56
C GLU A 267 15.22 -9.97 10.67
N ARG A 268 15.20 -9.01 9.74
CA ARG A 268 14.15 -7.99 9.67
C ARG A 268 12.81 -8.67 9.36
N SER A 269 11.78 -8.21 10.05
CA SER A 269 10.41 -8.67 9.90
C SER A 269 9.44 -7.52 9.74
N LEU A 270 8.35 -7.79 9.03
CA LEU A 270 7.21 -6.90 8.87
C LEU A 270 5.94 -7.69 9.15
N LYS A 271 5.23 -7.34 10.23
CA LYS A 271 3.85 -7.78 10.49
C LYS A 271 2.90 -6.70 10.00
N VAL A 272 1.94 -7.05 9.17
CA VAL A 272 0.90 -6.12 8.71
C VAL A 272 -0.41 -6.48 9.39
N TRP A 273 -1.00 -5.51 10.08
CA TRP A 273 -2.36 -5.63 10.61
C TRP A 273 -3.27 -4.67 9.87
N SER A 274 -4.54 -5.01 9.76
CA SER A 274 -5.52 -4.11 9.13
C SER A 274 -6.95 -4.34 9.61
N THR A 275 -7.77 -3.33 9.38
CA THR A 275 -9.23 -3.39 9.45
C THR A 275 -9.87 -3.71 8.07
N GLN A 276 -9.07 -3.79 7.01
CA GLN A 276 -9.56 -3.98 5.64
C GLN A 276 -9.91 -5.44 5.34
N PRO A 277 -10.88 -5.69 4.45
CA PRO A 277 -11.35 -7.03 4.19
C PRO A 277 -10.43 -7.84 3.27
N GLY A 278 -9.47 -7.19 2.60
CA GLY A 278 -8.47 -7.86 1.81
C GLY A 278 -7.09 -7.20 1.84
N VAL A 279 -6.11 -7.93 1.33
CA VAL A 279 -4.77 -7.42 1.03
C VAL A 279 -4.38 -7.82 -0.38
N HIS A 280 -3.93 -6.85 -1.18
CA HIS A 280 -3.27 -7.14 -2.45
C HIS A 280 -1.80 -7.46 -2.17
N ALA A 281 -1.38 -8.68 -2.51
CA ALA A 281 0.02 -9.06 -2.49
C ALA A 281 0.56 -8.92 -3.91
N TYR A 282 1.44 -7.94 -4.11
CA TYR A 282 2.06 -7.68 -5.40
C TYR A 282 3.59 -7.72 -5.31
N THR A 283 4.23 -8.63 -6.03
CA THR A 283 5.69 -8.83 -5.96
C THR A 283 6.48 -7.99 -6.95
N GLY A 284 5.94 -6.86 -7.44
CA GLY A 284 6.72 -5.94 -8.27
C GLY A 284 7.09 -6.49 -9.64
N TYR A 285 6.20 -7.25 -10.28
CA TYR A 285 6.42 -7.85 -11.59
C TYR A 285 6.72 -6.81 -12.69
N PHE A 286 5.95 -5.72 -12.73
CA PHE A 286 6.02 -4.67 -13.74
C PHE A 286 7.16 -3.67 -13.52
N LEU A 287 7.96 -3.82 -12.45
CA LEU A 287 9.14 -2.99 -12.23
C LEU A 287 10.14 -3.20 -13.38
N ASN A 288 10.33 -2.16 -14.19
CA ASN A 288 11.07 -2.21 -15.46
C ASN A 288 12.43 -1.48 -15.43
N GLY A 289 12.97 -1.23 -14.23
CA GLY A 289 14.29 -0.63 -14.05
C GLY A 289 14.34 0.90 -13.89
N PRO A 290 13.37 1.59 -13.25
CA PRO A 290 13.60 2.99 -12.90
C PRO A 290 14.79 3.12 -11.94
N VAL A 291 15.49 4.25 -12.04
CA VAL A 291 16.57 4.62 -11.12
C VAL A 291 15.95 5.25 -9.87
N GLY A 292 16.10 4.58 -8.73
CA GLY A 292 15.65 5.03 -7.43
C GLY A 292 16.73 5.72 -6.61
N LYS A 293 16.51 5.75 -5.28
CA LYS A 293 17.46 6.27 -4.28
C LYS A 293 18.83 5.61 -4.39
N ASP A 294 19.87 6.38 -4.09
CA ASP A 294 21.28 5.93 -4.10
C ASP A 294 21.74 5.29 -5.44
N GLY A 295 21.05 5.62 -6.55
CA GLY A 295 21.34 5.04 -7.86
C GLY A 295 20.89 3.57 -8.03
N ALA A 296 20.11 3.03 -7.09
CA ALA A 296 19.58 1.68 -7.20
C ALA A 296 18.64 1.55 -8.42
N VAL A 297 18.70 0.41 -9.12
CA VAL A 297 17.82 0.11 -10.26
C VAL A 297 16.78 -0.92 -9.84
N TYR A 298 15.51 -0.53 -9.82
CA TYR A 298 14.42 -1.40 -9.35
C TYR A 298 13.88 -2.25 -10.50
N LYS A 299 14.19 -3.54 -10.50
CA LYS A 299 13.77 -4.48 -11.54
C LYS A 299 12.61 -5.34 -11.04
N LYS A 300 12.11 -6.21 -11.91
CA LYS A 300 11.18 -7.28 -11.56
C LYS A 300 11.60 -7.95 -10.26
N TYR A 301 10.65 -8.05 -9.33
CA TYR A 301 10.83 -8.60 -7.98
C TYR A 301 11.66 -7.75 -7.02
N SER A 302 11.87 -6.46 -7.27
CA SER A 302 12.65 -5.62 -6.35
C SER A 302 11.93 -5.23 -5.05
N GLY A 303 10.60 -5.28 -5.02
CA GLY A 303 9.84 -4.92 -3.82
C GLY A 303 8.45 -5.56 -3.80
N LEU A 304 7.95 -5.75 -2.57
CA LEU A 304 6.67 -6.37 -2.26
C LEU A 304 5.69 -5.30 -1.79
N CYS A 305 4.53 -5.20 -2.41
CA CYS A 305 3.41 -4.41 -1.91
C CYS A 305 2.44 -5.30 -1.13
N LEU A 306 1.92 -4.76 -0.03
CA LEU A 306 0.88 -5.36 0.81
C LEU A 306 -0.22 -4.32 1.00
N GLU A 307 -1.00 -4.11 -0.04
CA GLU A 307 -2.03 -3.09 -0.11
C GLU A 307 -3.28 -3.56 0.61
N THR A 308 -3.50 -3.07 1.83
CA THR A 308 -4.75 -3.31 2.57
C THR A 308 -5.88 -2.54 1.91
N GLN A 309 -6.93 -3.24 1.45
CA GLN A 309 -7.99 -2.62 0.66
C GLN A 309 -9.29 -3.44 0.69
N HIS A 310 -10.38 -2.83 0.20
CA HIS A 310 -11.54 -3.58 -0.28
C HIS A 310 -11.19 -4.34 -1.57
N TYR A 311 -12.01 -5.33 -1.89
CA TYR A 311 -11.80 -6.15 -3.08
C TYR A 311 -11.85 -5.29 -4.36
N PRO A 312 -10.97 -5.55 -5.33
CA PRO A 312 -11.05 -4.91 -6.65
C PRO A 312 -12.44 -5.09 -7.25
N ASN A 313 -12.89 -4.10 -8.02
CA ASN A 313 -14.20 -4.09 -8.66
C ASN A 313 -15.43 -4.25 -7.73
N SER A 314 -15.27 -4.10 -6.40
CA SER A 314 -16.38 -4.21 -5.42
C SER A 314 -17.63 -3.41 -5.78
N VAL A 315 -17.47 -2.22 -6.39
CA VAL A 315 -18.60 -1.37 -6.79
C VAL A 315 -19.52 -2.02 -7.84
N ASN A 316 -19.00 -2.98 -8.63
CA ASN A 316 -19.74 -3.72 -9.65
C ASN A 316 -20.02 -5.17 -9.25
N GLU A 317 -19.55 -5.62 -8.09
CA GLU A 317 -19.66 -7.01 -7.63
C GLU A 317 -20.46 -7.08 -6.31
N PRO A 318 -21.78 -7.31 -6.36
CA PRO A 318 -22.65 -7.26 -5.18
C PRO A 318 -22.30 -8.27 -4.07
N LYS A 319 -21.52 -9.30 -4.39
CA LYS A 319 -21.06 -10.31 -3.42
C LYS A 319 -19.83 -9.85 -2.62
N PHE A 320 -19.15 -8.80 -3.08
CA PHE A 320 -17.96 -8.28 -2.43
C PHE A 320 -18.35 -7.25 -1.36
N PRO A 321 -17.46 -6.96 -0.38
CA PRO A 321 -17.68 -5.89 0.58
C PRO A 321 -17.98 -4.56 -0.13
N ASN A 322 -19.07 -3.90 0.31
CA ASN A 322 -19.53 -2.64 -0.28
C ASN A 322 -18.48 -1.53 -0.12
N THR A 323 -18.31 -0.73 -1.16
CA THR A 323 -17.37 0.41 -1.20
C THR A 323 -18.07 1.75 -1.36
N VAL A 324 -19.40 1.78 -1.47
CA VAL A 324 -20.14 3.04 -1.65
C VAL A 324 -20.24 3.78 -0.31
N LEU A 325 -19.77 5.02 -0.29
CA LEU A 325 -19.90 5.98 0.81
C LEU A 325 -21.00 6.99 0.46
N TYR A 326 -21.96 7.19 1.36
CA TYR A 326 -23.05 8.16 1.21
C TYR A 326 -22.81 9.44 2.03
N PRO A 327 -23.44 10.57 1.66
CA PRO A 327 -23.42 11.78 2.48
C PRO A 327 -23.95 11.53 3.90
N GLY A 328 -23.27 12.09 4.90
CA GLY A 328 -23.57 11.86 6.31
C GLY A 328 -22.84 10.66 6.93
N GLU A 329 -22.28 9.77 6.11
CA GLU A 329 -21.41 8.69 6.58
C GLU A 329 -19.95 9.14 6.68
N THR A 330 -19.14 8.38 7.41
CA THR A 330 -17.69 8.58 7.48
C THR A 330 -16.98 7.26 7.18
N PHE A 331 -16.18 7.25 6.12
CA PHE A 331 -15.27 6.15 5.84
C PHE A 331 -14.13 6.15 6.86
N ARG A 332 -13.79 4.97 7.40
CA ARG A 332 -12.63 4.77 8.27
C ARG A 332 -11.95 3.45 7.95
N GLN A 333 -10.63 3.46 7.94
CA GLN A 333 -9.82 2.25 7.92
C GLN A 333 -8.46 2.53 8.57
N THR A 334 -7.82 1.47 9.04
CA THR A 334 -6.48 1.56 9.60
C THR A 334 -5.61 0.39 9.17
N THR A 335 -4.34 0.68 8.91
CA THR A 335 -3.29 -0.31 8.67
C THR A 335 -2.11 -0.05 9.58
N TRP A 336 -1.50 -1.12 10.08
CA TRP A 336 -0.34 -1.08 10.96
C TRP A 336 0.79 -1.89 10.34
N PHE A 337 1.90 -1.22 10.02
CA PHE A 337 3.14 -1.84 9.61
C PHE A 337 4.06 -1.94 10.81
N GLN A 338 4.08 -3.12 11.42
CA GLN A 338 4.87 -3.40 12.62
C GLN A 338 6.22 -3.98 12.22
N PHE A 339 7.28 -3.21 12.41
CA PHE A 339 8.65 -3.64 12.11
C PHE A 339 9.29 -4.28 13.34
N GLY A 340 10.24 -5.19 13.11
CA GLY A 340 11.02 -5.79 14.18
C GLY A 340 12.11 -6.72 13.68
N VAL A 341 12.83 -7.30 14.63
CA VAL A 341 13.82 -8.35 14.38
C VAL A 341 13.27 -9.66 14.94
N LEU A 342 13.23 -10.71 14.13
CA LEU A 342 12.84 -12.06 14.53
C LEU A 342 13.96 -13.02 14.15
N ASN A 343 14.57 -13.68 15.12
CA ASN A 343 15.43 -14.82 14.82
C ASN A 343 14.58 -16.02 14.37
N GLU A 344 15.22 -17.06 13.82
CA GLU A 344 14.52 -18.22 13.27
C GLU A 344 13.61 -18.92 14.30
N VAL A 345 14.02 -19.02 15.56
CA VAL A 345 13.22 -19.64 16.63
C VAL A 345 11.96 -18.82 16.91
N GLN A 346 12.09 -17.49 17.04
CA GLN A 346 10.97 -16.58 17.25
C GLN A 346 10.03 -16.58 16.05
N TYR A 347 10.57 -16.58 14.84
CA TYR A 347 9.79 -16.67 13.62
C TYR A 347 8.99 -17.98 13.57
N ASN A 348 9.63 -19.12 13.77
CA ASN A 348 8.96 -20.43 13.77
C ASN A 348 7.92 -20.55 14.90
N SER A 349 8.14 -19.94 16.06
CA SER A 349 7.16 -19.88 17.15
C SER A 349 5.97 -18.97 16.85
N LEU A 350 6.17 -17.90 16.09
CA LEU A 350 5.09 -16.98 15.72
C LEU A 350 4.18 -17.63 14.67
N ILE A 351 4.77 -18.27 13.65
CA ILE A 351 4.00 -18.89 12.56
C ILE A 351 3.22 -20.12 13.01
N SER A 352 3.56 -20.76 14.15
CA SER A 352 2.76 -21.87 14.70
C SER A 352 1.47 -21.40 15.39
N GLN A 353 1.32 -20.08 15.59
CA GLN A 353 0.15 -19.45 16.21
C GLN A 353 -0.75 -18.76 15.17
N ILE A 354 -0.28 -18.65 13.93
CA ILE A 354 -1.00 -18.12 12.77
C ILE A 354 -1.68 -19.29 12.07
#